data_AF-A0A0U0WFD9-F1
#
_entry.id   AF-A0A0U0WFD9-F1
#
_cell.length_a   1.000
_cell.length_b   1.000
_cell.length_c   1.000
_cell.angle_alpha   90.00
_cell.angle_beta   90.00
_cell.angle_gamma   90.00
#
_symmetry.space_group_name_H-M   'P 1'
#
loop_
_entity.id
_entity.type
_entity.pdbx_description
1 polymer ?
#
loop_
_entity_poly.entity_id
_entity_poly.type
_entity_poly.pdbx_seq_one_letter_code
_entity_poly.pdbx_strand_id
1 'polypeptide(L)'
;MTLVAGRGPLSGDPAGRFCPPLPADIGTYIEPHPRRVQAVKDGRLVIDTESALMVHRRGHPLGYAFPADDVGDLPAEPEPEAPGFVRVRWDAVDSWLEEGRRLVHYPPNPYHRVDCRPTRRLLRVTVGGTTLVDTHDTVILFETALEPRLYVDPAHVRTELLQRSDTESYCNYKGYATYWSAAIDGSVVDDIAWSYADPPPESLPIKGFLSFDPACADVVAELPQP
;
A
#
# COMPACT_ATOMS: atom_id res chain seq x y z
N MET A 1 5.34 10.13 -6.45
CA MET A 1 5.07 8.82 -7.10
C MET A 1 3.83 8.20 -6.44
N THR A 2 2.87 7.71 -7.21
CA THR A 2 1.67 7.05 -6.64
C THR A 2 2.09 5.70 -6.06
N LEU A 3 2.13 5.61 -4.72
CA LEU A 3 2.49 4.44 -3.92
C LEU A 3 1.57 3.21 -4.09
N VAL A 4 0.69 3.21 -5.10
CA VAL A 4 -0.50 2.35 -5.15
C VAL A 4 -0.53 1.41 -6.36
N ALA A 5 0.24 1.67 -7.42
CA ALA A 5 0.23 0.86 -8.64
C ALA A 5 1.63 0.28 -8.93
N GLY A 6 1.92 -0.88 -8.36
CA GLY A 6 3.14 -1.64 -8.65
C GLY A 6 3.11 -2.32 -10.03
N ARG A 7 4.26 -2.84 -10.45
CA ARG A 7 4.49 -3.64 -11.67
C ARG A 7 3.95 -5.08 -11.56
N GLY A 8 2.74 -5.23 -11.01
CA GLY A 8 2.10 -6.54 -10.80
C GLY A 8 1.77 -7.22 -12.13
N PRO A 9 1.46 -8.52 -12.14
CA PRO A 9 1.19 -9.29 -13.37
C PRO A 9 0.03 -8.72 -14.19
N LEU A 10 -0.95 -8.10 -13.55
CA LEU A 10 -2.10 -7.47 -14.20
C LEU A 10 -1.99 -5.93 -14.30
N SER A 11 -0.80 -5.36 -14.07
CA SER A 11 -0.59 -3.92 -14.16
C SER A 11 -0.48 -3.43 -15.61
N GLY A 12 -0.43 -2.11 -15.81
CA GLY A 12 -0.12 -1.53 -17.12
C GLY A 12 1.27 -1.92 -17.64
N ASP A 13 2.22 -2.16 -16.72
CA ASP A 13 3.64 -2.37 -16.95
C ASP A 13 4.18 -3.50 -16.03
N PRO A 14 3.91 -4.78 -16.37
CA PRO A 14 4.22 -5.91 -15.50
C PRO A 14 5.73 -6.18 -15.40
N ALA A 15 6.19 -6.57 -14.21
CA ALA A 15 7.59 -6.91 -13.95
C ALA A 15 8.05 -8.20 -14.67
N GLY A 16 7.11 -8.99 -15.18
CA GLY A 16 7.36 -10.24 -15.88
C GLY A 16 6.58 -10.34 -17.18
N ARG A 17 6.71 -11.48 -17.87
CA ARG A 17 5.98 -11.79 -19.10
C ARG A 17 5.17 -13.07 -18.93
N PHE A 18 3.95 -13.08 -19.45
CA PHE A 18 3.17 -14.32 -19.57
C PHE A 18 3.73 -15.18 -20.70
N CYS A 19 3.75 -16.49 -20.48
CA CYS A 19 4.14 -17.48 -21.48
C CYS A 19 3.09 -18.61 -21.51
N PRO A 20 2.24 -18.69 -22.56
CA PRO A 20 2.14 -17.76 -23.69
C PRO A 20 1.62 -16.37 -23.28
N PRO A 21 1.79 -15.32 -24.12
CA PRO A 21 1.23 -13.99 -23.84
C PRO A 21 -0.29 -14.04 -23.62
N LEU A 22 -0.80 -13.22 -22.70
CA LEU A 22 -2.24 -13.05 -22.53
C LEU A 22 -2.83 -12.28 -23.73
N PRO A 23 -4.01 -12.68 -24.24
CA PRO A 23 -4.78 -11.89 -25.18
C PRO A 23 -5.05 -10.47 -24.67
N ALA A 24 -5.11 -9.49 -25.57
CA ALA A 24 -5.24 -8.08 -25.23
C ALA A 24 -6.57 -7.71 -24.55
N ASP A 25 -7.59 -8.55 -24.73
CA ASP A 25 -8.94 -8.45 -24.16
C ASP A 25 -9.08 -9.11 -22.78
N ILE A 26 -8.11 -9.92 -22.33
CA ILE A 26 -8.09 -10.43 -20.95
C ILE A 26 -7.66 -9.31 -20.00
N GLY A 27 -8.66 -8.62 -19.44
CA GLY A 27 -8.48 -7.52 -18.50
C GLY A 27 -8.82 -7.84 -17.04
N THR A 28 -9.42 -9.00 -16.77
CA THR A 28 -10.01 -9.34 -15.46
C THR A 28 -9.62 -10.75 -15.03
N TYR A 29 -9.14 -10.90 -13.81
CA TYR A 29 -8.96 -12.19 -13.12
C TYR A 29 -9.88 -12.19 -11.89
N ILE A 30 -10.69 -13.23 -11.75
CA ILE A 30 -11.65 -13.38 -10.65
C ILE A 30 -11.32 -14.67 -9.91
N GLU A 31 -11.28 -14.59 -8.58
CA GLU A 31 -11.07 -15.73 -7.70
C GLU A 31 -12.08 -15.74 -6.55
N PRO A 32 -12.46 -16.92 -6.03
CA PRO A 32 -13.18 -17.02 -4.77
C PRO A 32 -12.40 -16.36 -3.64
N HIS A 33 -13.09 -15.60 -2.79
CA HIS A 33 -12.51 -14.98 -1.61
C HIS A 33 -13.22 -15.51 -0.36
N PRO A 34 -12.80 -16.67 0.18
CA PRO A 34 -13.52 -17.39 1.23
C PRO A 34 -13.44 -16.73 2.61
N ARG A 35 -12.90 -15.50 2.68
CA ARG A 35 -12.87 -14.72 3.93
C ARG A 35 -14.22 -14.09 4.15
N ARG A 36 -14.63 -13.99 5.42
CA ARG A 36 -15.85 -13.29 5.79
C ARG A 36 -15.69 -11.80 5.52
N VAL A 37 -16.49 -11.28 4.59
CA VAL A 37 -16.58 -9.86 4.25
C VAL A 37 -17.89 -9.31 4.80
N GLN A 38 -17.78 -8.18 5.50
CA GLN A 38 -18.90 -7.51 6.13
C GLN A 38 -18.95 -6.04 5.72
N ALA A 39 -20.16 -5.51 5.58
CA ALA A 39 -20.40 -4.09 5.33
C ALA A 39 -21.37 -3.53 6.38
N VAL A 40 -21.05 -2.37 6.92
CA VAL A 40 -21.88 -1.69 7.93
C VAL A 40 -22.34 -0.33 7.38
N LYS A 41 -23.65 -0.07 7.50
CA LYS A 41 -24.30 1.18 7.14
C LYS A 41 -25.31 1.60 8.20
N ASP A 42 -25.27 2.85 8.63
CA ASP A 42 -26.09 3.41 9.71
C ASP A 42 -26.01 2.57 10.99
N GLY A 43 -24.82 2.04 11.29
CA GLY A 43 -24.55 1.17 12.43
C GLY A 43 -25.15 -0.24 12.34
N ARG A 44 -25.67 -0.65 11.17
CA ARG A 44 -26.24 -1.98 10.92
C ARG A 44 -25.41 -2.76 9.93
N LEU A 45 -25.29 -4.06 10.16
CA LEU A 45 -24.68 -5.00 9.23
C LEU A 45 -25.62 -5.17 8.02
N VAL A 46 -25.16 -4.78 6.84
CA VAL A 46 -25.93 -4.82 5.58
C VAL A 46 -25.39 -5.84 4.58
N ILE A 47 -24.16 -6.31 4.76
CA ILE A 47 -23.58 -7.48 4.07
C ILE A 47 -22.84 -8.30 5.13
N ASP A 48 -22.99 -9.61 5.12
CA ASP A 48 -22.18 -10.58 5.87
C ASP A 48 -22.10 -11.88 5.06
N THR A 49 -20.97 -12.13 4.41
CA THR A 49 -20.82 -13.27 3.49
C THR A 49 -19.41 -13.80 3.45
N GLU A 50 -19.28 -15.11 3.24
CA GLU A 50 -18.02 -15.83 2.94
C GLU A 50 -17.95 -16.25 1.46
N SER A 51 -18.94 -15.81 0.66
CA SER A 51 -19.07 -16.19 -0.75
C SER A 51 -18.68 -15.05 -1.71
N ALA A 52 -17.95 -14.05 -1.22
CA ALA A 52 -17.45 -12.98 -2.07
C ALA A 52 -16.44 -13.49 -3.11
N LEU A 53 -16.34 -12.79 -4.23
CA LEU A 53 -15.28 -12.93 -5.22
C LEU A 53 -14.33 -11.75 -5.12
N MET A 54 -13.04 -12.00 -5.30
CA MET A 54 -12.03 -10.95 -5.50
C MET A 54 -11.88 -10.69 -7.00
N VAL A 55 -12.02 -9.43 -7.41
CA VAL A 55 -11.94 -9.00 -8.81
C VAL A 55 -10.67 -8.19 -9.02
N HIS A 56 -9.76 -8.75 -9.82
CA HIS A 56 -8.53 -8.11 -10.24
C HIS A 56 -8.70 -7.57 -11.65
N ARG A 57 -8.73 -6.24 -11.82
CA ARG A 57 -8.88 -5.61 -13.14
C ARG A 57 -7.68 -4.73 -13.46
N ARG A 58 -7.18 -4.84 -14.70
CA ARG A 58 -6.00 -4.08 -15.15
C ARG A 58 -6.22 -2.58 -14.96
N GLY A 59 -5.27 -1.92 -14.30
CA GLY A 59 -5.30 -0.47 -14.05
C GLY A 59 -6.32 0.00 -13.01
N HIS A 60 -7.00 -0.92 -12.30
CA HIS A 60 -7.99 -0.59 -11.27
C HIS A 60 -7.57 -1.15 -9.91
N PRO A 61 -7.97 -0.51 -8.79
CA PRO A 61 -7.89 -1.14 -7.47
C PRO A 61 -8.64 -2.48 -7.44
N LEU A 62 -8.27 -3.35 -6.50
CA LEU A 62 -9.05 -4.56 -6.23
C LEU A 62 -10.48 -4.20 -5.82
N GLY A 63 -11.40 -5.09 -6.15
CA GLY A 63 -12.80 -4.98 -5.74
C GLY A 63 -13.34 -6.31 -5.29
N TYR A 64 -14.38 -6.26 -4.48
CA TYR A 64 -15.23 -7.42 -4.22
C TYR A 64 -16.39 -7.45 -5.21
N ALA A 65 -16.82 -8.65 -5.58
CA ALA A 65 -18.15 -8.90 -6.12
C ALA A 65 -18.87 -9.87 -5.18
N PHE A 66 -20.14 -9.60 -4.91
CA PHE A 66 -20.96 -10.33 -3.93
C PHE A 66 -22.11 -11.04 -4.65
N PRO A 67 -22.59 -12.20 -4.16
CA PRO A 67 -23.86 -12.75 -4.62
C PRO A 67 -24.96 -11.69 -4.54
N ALA A 68 -25.78 -11.55 -5.58
CA ALA A 68 -26.81 -10.51 -5.63
C ALA A 68 -27.77 -10.56 -4.42
N ASP A 69 -28.06 -11.77 -3.92
CA ASP A 69 -28.94 -12.00 -2.78
C ASP A 69 -28.33 -11.54 -1.44
N ASP A 70 -27.01 -11.36 -1.35
CA ASP A 70 -26.31 -10.96 -0.12
C ASP A 70 -26.25 -9.43 0.08
N VAL A 71 -26.63 -8.65 -0.94
CA VAL A 71 -26.39 -7.18 -0.99
C VAL A 71 -27.61 -6.35 -0.60
N GLY A 72 -28.80 -6.96 -0.58
CA GLY A 72 -30.05 -6.28 -0.23
C GLY A 72 -30.34 -5.06 -1.12
N ASP A 73 -30.73 -3.94 -0.50
CA ASP A 73 -31.10 -2.70 -1.21
C ASP A 73 -29.92 -1.76 -1.49
N LEU A 74 -28.68 -2.20 -1.27
CA LEU A 74 -27.51 -1.36 -1.55
C LEU A 74 -27.39 -1.05 -3.06
N PRO A 75 -26.95 0.16 -3.43
CA PRO A 75 -26.71 0.47 -4.83
C PRO A 75 -25.57 -0.40 -5.36
N ALA A 76 -25.90 -1.27 -6.31
CA ALA A 76 -24.99 -2.27 -6.85
C ALA A 76 -25.11 -2.37 -8.37
N GLU A 77 -24.01 -2.76 -9.01
CA GLU A 77 -23.92 -2.98 -10.45
C GLU A 77 -23.57 -4.44 -10.74
N PRO A 78 -24.13 -5.09 -11.76
CA PRO A 78 -23.72 -6.45 -12.15
C PRO A 78 -22.20 -6.55 -12.39
N GLU A 79 -21.59 -7.68 -11.99
CA GLU A 79 -20.23 -8.04 -12.43
C GLU A 79 -20.31 -8.75 -13.79
N PRO A 80 -19.87 -8.12 -14.90
CA PRO A 80 -20.03 -8.69 -16.24
C PRO A 80 -19.40 -10.06 -16.40
N GLU A 81 -18.28 -10.28 -15.71
CA GLU A 81 -17.48 -11.51 -15.79
C GLU A 81 -17.90 -12.56 -14.75
N ALA A 82 -18.90 -12.28 -13.91
CA ALA A 82 -19.41 -13.20 -12.89
C ALA A 82 -20.95 -13.11 -12.77
N PRO A 83 -21.71 -13.82 -13.63
CA PRO A 83 -23.17 -13.83 -13.56
C PRO A 83 -23.70 -14.23 -12.18
N GLY A 84 -24.69 -13.49 -11.68
CA GLY A 84 -25.24 -13.67 -10.33
C GLY A 84 -24.51 -12.90 -9.24
N PHE A 85 -23.39 -12.24 -9.58
CA PHE A 85 -22.64 -11.37 -8.67
C PHE A 85 -22.80 -9.89 -9.03
N VAL A 86 -22.71 -9.04 -8.02
CA VAL A 86 -22.80 -7.58 -8.13
C VAL A 86 -21.65 -6.90 -7.39
N ARG A 87 -21.21 -5.74 -7.87
CA ARG A 87 -20.28 -4.84 -7.19
C ARG A 87 -21.05 -3.78 -6.44
N VAL A 88 -20.69 -3.57 -5.19
CA VAL A 88 -21.16 -2.45 -4.38
C VAL A 88 -20.07 -1.39 -4.37
N ARG A 89 -20.44 -0.13 -4.58
CA ARG A 89 -19.47 0.97 -4.49
C ARG A 89 -18.89 1.04 -3.08
N TRP A 90 -17.59 1.30 -2.97
CA TRP A 90 -16.91 1.35 -1.67
C TRP A 90 -17.53 2.37 -0.71
N ASP A 91 -18.00 3.51 -1.24
CA ASP A 91 -18.61 4.62 -0.50
C ASP A 91 -20.12 4.46 -0.26
N ALA A 92 -20.73 3.34 -0.65
CA ALA A 92 -22.15 3.08 -0.41
C ALA A 92 -22.50 2.73 1.05
N VAL A 93 -21.47 2.45 1.86
CA VAL A 93 -21.54 2.00 3.26
C VAL A 93 -20.49 2.73 4.11
N ASP A 94 -20.65 2.73 5.43
CA ASP A 94 -19.79 3.49 6.35
C ASP A 94 -18.46 2.78 6.63
N SER A 95 -18.48 1.45 6.64
CA SER A 95 -17.28 0.66 6.86
C SER A 95 -17.37 -0.73 6.26
N TRP A 96 -16.21 -1.22 5.83
CA TRP A 96 -15.98 -2.57 5.37
C TRP A 96 -15.10 -3.30 6.38
N LEU A 97 -15.40 -4.57 6.62
CA LEU A 97 -14.58 -5.45 7.42
C LEU A 97 -14.27 -6.74 6.65
N GLU A 98 -13.07 -7.26 6.84
CA GLU A 98 -12.68 -8.61 6.41
C GLU A 98 -12.09 -9.32 7.62
N GLU A 99 -12.69 -10.45 8.02
CA GLU A 99 -12.26 -11.20 9.22
C GLU A 99 -12.17 -10.30 10.48
N GLY A 100 -13.08 -9.34 10.61
CA GLY A 100 -13.10 -8.36 11.70
C GLY A 100 -12.10 -7.21 11.56
N ARG A 101 -11.19 -7.23 10.59
CA ARG A 101 -10.30 -6.10 10.28
C ARG A 101 -11.06 -5.05 9.50
N ARG A 102 -11.11 -3.81 10.00
CA ARG A 102 -11.62 -2.67 9.24
C ARG A 102 -10.72 -2.39 8.02
N LEU A 103 -11.33 -2.31 6.85
CA LEU A 103 -10.66 -2.00 5.59
C LEU A 103 -10.74 -0.51 5.27
N VAL A 104 -9.79 -0.02 4.45
CA VAL A 104 -9.70 1.38 4.04
C VAL A 104 -9.47 1.45 2.53
N HIS A 105 -10.24 2.30 1.86
CA HIS A 105 -10.26 2.57 0.40
C HIS A 105 -10.57 1.41 -0.55
N TYR A 106 -10.00 0.21 -0.35
CA TYR A 106 -10.19 -0.98 -1.19
C TYR A 106 -9.70 -2.26 -0.48
N PRO A 107 -10.07 -3.46 -0.96
CA PRO A 107 -9.62 -4.74 -0.41
C PRO A 107 -8.10 -4.94 -0.47
N PRO A 108 -7.47 -5.54 0.56
CA PRO A 108 -6.07 -5.95 0.48
C PRO A 108 -5.91 -7.10 -0.52
N ASN A 109 -4.79 -7.10 -1.25
CA ASN A 109 -4.46 -8.17 -2.20
C ASN A 109 -3.92 -9.40 -1.43
N PRO A 110 -4.51 -10.58 -1.59
CA PRO A 110 -4.06 -11.81 -0.91
C PRO A 110 -2.64 -12.25 -1.30
N TYR A 111 -2.14 -11.81 -2.45
CA TYR A 111 -0.80 -12.11 -2.95
C TYR A 111 0.23 -11.01 -2.64
N HIS A 112 -0.19 -9.93 -1.99
CA HIS A 112 0.72 -8.86 -1.65
C HIS A 112 1.51 -9.22 -0.39
N ARG A 113 2.82 -9.03 -0.48
CA ARG A 113 3.76 -9.40 0.56
C ARG A 113 4.68 -8.22 0.82
N VAL A 114 4.87 -7.95 2.11
CA VAL A 114 5.94 -7.10 2.63
C VAL A 114 6.99 -8.02 3.25
N ASP A 115 8.24 -7.86 2.86
CA ASP A 115 9.37 -8.59 3.43
C ASP A 115 10.46 -7.61 3.87
N CYS A 116 10.62 -7.46 5.18
CA CYS A 116 11.59 -6.56 5.80
C CYS A 116 12.81 -7.35 6.26
N ARG A 117 14.01 -6.96 5.81
CA ARG A 117 15.27 -7.64 6.16
C ARG A 117 16.29 -6.64 6.67
N PRO A 118 16.88 -6.85 7.87
CA PRO A 118 18.09 -6.15 8.27
C PRO A 118 19.18 -6.34 7.21
N THR A 119 19.94 -5.29 6.93
CA THR A 119 20.98 -5.29 5.91
C THR A 119 22.13 -4.34 6.26
N ARG A 120 23.16 -4.32 5.41
CA ARG A 120 24.34 -3.43 5.51
C ARG A 120 24.48 -2.50 4.30
N ARG A 121 23.39 -2.28 3.57
CA ARG A 121 23.33 -1.42 2.37
C ARG A 121 23.43 0.03 2.79
N LEU A 122 24.27 0.80 2.10
CA LEU A 122 24.43 2.22 2.35
C LEU A 122 23.12 2.96 2.10
N LEU A 123 22.75 3.82 3.06
CA LEU A 123 21.79 4.89 2.89
C LEU A 123 22.47 6.21 3.28
N ARG A 124 22.53 7.13 2.32
CA ARG A 124 22.95 8.52 2.53
C ARG A 124 21.87 9.46 2.02
N VAL A 125 21.49 10.42 2.86
CA VAL A 125 20.47 11.42 2.54
C VAL A 125 21.02 12.81 2.84
N THR A 126 20.99 13.68 1.84
CA THR A 126 21.45 15.07 1.95
C THR A 126 20.36 16.03 1.46
N VAL A 127 20.18 17.14 2.17
CA VAL A 127 19.26 18.22 1.81
C VAL A 127 20.01 19.54 1.92
N GLY A 128 20.07 20.32 0.84
CA GLY A 128 20.78 21.61 0.83
C GLY A 128 22.26 21.53 1.22
N GLY A 129 22.93 20.41 0.95
CA GLY A 129 24.32 20.16 1.37
C GLY A 129 24.49 19.67 2.82
N THR A 130 23.40 19.62 3.60
CA THR A 130 23.42 19.06 4.97
C THR A 130 23.03 17.59 4.96
N THR A 131 23.92 16.74 5.47
CA THR A 131 23.67 15.29 5.62
C THR A 131 22.72 15.03 6.78
N LEU A 132 21.61 14.34 6.50
CA LEU A 132 20.61 13.91 7.48
C LEU A 132 20.85 12.48 7.95
N VAL A 133 21.34 11.62 7.05
CA VAL A 133 21.60 10.19 7.27
C VAL A 133 22.86 9.81 6.51
N ASP A 134 23.75 9.03 7.14
CA ASP A 134 24.88 8.37 6.49
C ASP A 134 25.20 7.08 7.27
N THR A 135 24.59 5.97 6.88
CA THR A 135 24.71 4.70 7.61
C THR A 135 24.61 3.50 6.70
N HIS A 136 25.17 2.38 7.16
CA HIS A 136 24.94 1.06 6.60
C HIS A 136 23.91 0.26 7.41
N ASP A 137 23.56 0.70 8.62
CA ASP A 137 22.64 -0.03 9.50
C ASP A 137 21.19 0.27 9.12
N THR A 138 20.66 -0.52 8.19
CA THR A 138 19.36 -0.30 7.56
C THR A 138 18.52 -1.58 7.52
N VAL A 139 17.22 -1.41 7.29
CA VAL A 139 16.30 -2.48 6.95
C VAL A 139 15.86 -2.26 5.50
N ILE A 140 16.09 -3.25 4.63
CA ILE A 140 15.53 -3.23 3.28
C ILE A 140 14.13 -3.83 3.30
N LEU A 141 13.17 -3.11 2.73
CA LEU A 141 11.80 -3.54 2.55
C LEU A 141 11.58 -3.90 1.08
N PHE A 142 11.16 -5.14 0.84
CA PHE A 142 10.66 -5.61 -0.43
C PHE A 142 9.14 -5.66 -0.36
N GLU A 143 8.48 -5.03 -1.31
CA GLU A 143 7.02 -5.00 -1.39
C GLU A 143 6.60 -5.50 -2.77
N THR A 144 5.58 -6.36 -2.81
CA THR A 144 5.13 -6.99 -4.07
C THR A 144 4.95 -5.94 -5.15
N ALA A 145 5.74 -6.08 -6.21
CA ALA A 145 5.71 -5.25 -7.41
C ALA A 145 6.12 -3.77 -7.23
N LEU A 146 6.77 -3.40 -6.14
CA LEU A 146 7.38 -2.08 -5.95
C LEU A 146 8.91 -2.17 -5.90
N GLU A 147 9.55 -1.04 -6.19
CA GLU A 147 10.99 -0.89 -5.97
C GLU A 147 11.31 -1.01 -4.46
N PRO A 148 12.38 -1.73 -4.08
CA PRO A 148 12.77 -1.85 -2.68
C PRO A 148 13.06 -0.49 -2.04
N ARG A 149 12.82 -0.39 -0.75
CA ARG A 149 13.11 0.83 0.03
C ARG A 149 14.00 0.51 1.22
N LEU A 150 14.96 1.38 1.51
CA LEU A 150 15.69 1.32 2.77
C LEU A 150 14.95 2.13 3.83
N TYR A 151 14.77 1.51 4.99
CA TYR A 151 14.30 2.12 6.22
C TYR A 151 15.47 2.19 7.20
N VAL A 152 15.52 3.25 7.99
CA VAL A 152 16.59 3.51 8.93
C VAL A 152 16.02 3.85 10.30
N ASP A 153 16.67 3.32 11.34
CA ASP A 153 16.33 3.65 12.72
C ASP A 153 16.55 5.16 12.97
N PRO A 154 15.62 5.86 13.65
CA PRO A 154 15.78 7.28 13.98
C PRO A 154 17.11 7.62 14.67
N ALA A 155 17.76 6.69 15.36
CA ALA A 155 19.06 6.87 15.99
C ALA A 155 20.20 7.19 14.99
N HIS A 156 20.04 6.82 13.72
CA HIS A 156 20.99 7.14 12.64
C HIS A 156 20.56 8.36 11.80
N VAL A 157 19.50 9.04 12.22
CA VAL A 157 18.92 10.20 11.53
C VAL A 157 19.11 11.45 12.40
N ARG A 158 19.50 12.56 11.79
CA ARG A 158 19.49 13.89 12.42
C ARG A 158 18.07 14.42 12.58
N THR A 159 17.30 13.76 13.45
CA THR A 159 15.88 14.04 13.68
C THR A 159 15.62 15.43 14.25
N GLU A 160 16.63 16.09 14.85
CA GLU A 160 16.55 17.47 15.30
C GLU A 160 16.35 18.48 14.15
N LEU A 161 16.65 18.06 12.92
CA LEU A 161 16.43 18.84 11.69
C LEU A 161 15.09 18.52 11.03
N LEU A 162 14.32 17.58 11.60
CA LEU A 162 13.04 17.13 11.05
C LEU A 162 11.88 17.67 11.89
N GLN A 163 10.80 18.02 11.19
CA GLN A 163 9.54 18.45 11.79
C GLN A 163 8.43 17.60 11.20
N ARG A 164 7.58 17.01 12.04
CA ARG A 164 6.41 16.27 11.55
C ARG A 164 5.48 17.24 10.83
N SER A 165 5.02 16.86 9.64
CA SER A 165 4.01 17.60 8.89
C SER A 165 2.59 17.12 9.21
N ASP A 166 1.59 17.87 8.75
CA ASP A 166 0.18 17.47 8.82
C ASP A 166 -0.17 16.41 7.75
N THR A 167 0.76 16.08 6.86
CA THR A 167 0.54 15.10 5.80
C THR A 167 0.51 13.68 6.37
N GLU A 168 -0.55 12.95 6.04
CA GLU A 168 -0.68 11.52 6.31
C GLU A 168 -1.17 10.78 5.07
N SER A 169 -0.76 9.53 4.93
CA SER A 169 -1.26 8.63 3.89
C SER A 169 -1.53 7.25 4.45
N TYR A 170 -2.43 6.50 3.83
CA TYR A 170 -2.76 5.15 4.27
C TYR A 170 -2.33 4.10 3.24
N CYS A 171 -1.72 3.02 3.73
CA CYS A 171 -1.41 1.84 2.95
C CYS A 171 -2.02 0.58 3.60
N ASN A 172 -2.72 -0.24 2.81
CA ASN A 172 -3.31 -1.50 3.29
C ASN A 172 -2.31 -2.48 3.94
N TYR A 173 -1.02 -2.36 3.66
CA TYR A 173 0.01 -3.29 4.10
C TYR A 173 0.97 -2.72 5.14
N LYS A 174 0.97 -1.39 5.32
CA LYS A 174 1.89 -0.68 6.24
C LYS A 174 1.17 0.22 7.25
N GLY A 175 -0.13 0.47 7.07
CA GLY A 175 -0.93 1.34 7.93
C GLY A 175 -0.80 2.81 7.54
N TYR A 176 -0.99 3.69 8.53
CA TYR A 176 -0.86 5.14 8.35
C TYR A 176 0.61 5.57 8.38
N ALA A 177 1.04 6.23 7.31
CA ALA A 177 2.32 6.91 7.23
C ALA A 177 2.16 8.35 7.73
N THR A 178 3.09 8.79 8.57
CA THR A 178 3.26 10.20 8.94
C THR A 178 4.49 10.75 8.23
N TYR A 179 4.41 11.98 7.74
CA TYR A 179 5.50 12.61 6.98
C TYR A 179 6.27 13.62 7.81
N TRP A 180 7.50 13.88 7.37
CA TRP A 180 8.47 14.75 8.04
C TRP A 180 9.13 15.68 7.02
N SER A 181 9.10 16.98 7.31
CA SER A 181 9.78 18.03 6.56
C SER A 181 11.16 18.33 7.17
N ALA A 182 12.14 18.67 6.35
CA ALA A 182 13.45 19.13 6.83
C ALA A 182 13.47 20.66 6.94
N ALA A 183 13.88 21.16 8.10
CA ALA A 183 14.12 22.59 8.32
C ALA A 183 15.63 22.83 8.49
N ILE A 184 16.27 23.39 7.44
CA ILE A 184 17.72 23.55 7.36
C ILE A 184 18.03 24.98 6.91
N ASP A 185 18.86 25.68 7.67
CA ASP A 185 19.34 27.04 7.37
C ASP A 185 18.22 28.03 6.99
N GLY A 186 17.07 27.93 7.68
CA GLY A 186 15.91 28.79 7.46
C GLY A 186 15.05 28.43 6.24
N SER A 187 15.38 27.35 5.52
CA SER A 187 14.56 26.78 4.45
C SER A 187 13.86 25.52 4.93
N VAL A 188 12.63 25.30 4.45
CA VAL A 188 11.86 24.09 4.71
C VAL A 188 11.70 23.32 3.39
N VAL A 189 12.01 22.03 3.42
CA VAL A 189 11.69 21.10 2.34
C VAL A 189 10.64 20.13 2.87
N ASP A 190 9.46 20.18 2.26
CA ASP A 190 8.30 19.45 2.76
C ASP A 190 8.36 17.96 2.48
N ASP A 191 7.85 17.16 3.43
CA ASP A 191 7.54 15.74 3.28
C ASP A 191 8.68 14.88 2.71
N ILE A 192 9.93 15.19 3.10
CA ILE A 192 11.13 14.49 2.61
C ILE A 192 11.25 13.04 3.11
N ALA A 193 10.56 12.71 4.19
CA ALA A 193 10.60 11.40 4.82
C ALA A 193 9.23 10.98 5.34
N TRP A 194 9.04 9.67 5.51
CA TRP A 194 7.85 9.11 6.13
C TRP A 194 8.21 8.00 7.12
N SER A 195 7.31 7.75 8.07
CA SER A 195 7.42 6.68 9.06
C SER A 195 6.07 6.05 9.37
N TYR A 196 6.08 4.78 9.81
CA TYR A 196 4.88 4.07 10.26
C TYR A 196 4.94 3.86 11.77
N ALA A 197 4.09 4.55 12.53
CA ALA A 197 4.09 4.46 14.00
C ALA A 197 3.45 3.16 14.52
N ASP A 198 2.41 2.68 13.85
CA ASP A 198 1.69 1.46 14.23
C ASP A 198 1.37 0.59 13.00
N PRO A 199 2.41 -0.01 12.37
CA PRO A 199 2.22 -0.85 11.20
C PRO A 199 1.61 -2.23 11.57
N PRO A 200 0.93 -2.91 10.62
CA PRO A 200 0.50 -4.29 10.78
C PRO A 200 1.68 -5.25 11.08
N PRO A 201 1.40 -6.46 11.60
CA PRO A 201 2.41 -7.46 11.97
C PRO A 201 3.49 -7.71 10.92
N GLU A 202 3.13 -7.75 9.65
CA GLU A 202 4.02 -8.01 8.52
C GLU A 202 5.06 -6.89 8.30
N SER A 203 4.75 -5.68 8.77
CA SER A 203 5.55 -4.46 8.62
C SER A 203 6.15 -3.98 9.96
N LEU A 204 5.99 -4.74 11.05
CA LEU A 204 6.57 -4.41 12.36
C LEU A 204 8.09 -4.15 12.37
N PRO A 205 8.93 -4.82 11.56
CA PRO A 205 10.37 -4.56 11.58
C PRO A 205 10.79 -3.14 11.18
N ILE A 206 9.89 -2.36 10.56
CA ILE A 206 10.12 -0.95 10.21
C ILE A 206 9.31 0.01 11.08
N LYS A 207 8.74 -0.45 12.20
CA LYS A 207 7.95 0.39 13.11
C LYS A 207 8.80 1.55 13.62
N GLY A 208 8.33 2.77 13.36
CA GLY A 208 9.00 4.01 13.73
C GLY A 208 10.25 4.35 12.91
N PHE A 209 10.65 3.51 11.96
CA PHE A 209 11.80 3.78 11.10
C PHE A 209 11.41 4.79 10.00
N LEU A 210 12.40 5.54 9.52
CA LEU A 210 12.21 6.51 8.44
C LEU A 210 12.68 5.96 7.10
N SER A 211 11.97 6.32 6.04
CA SER A 211 12.45 6.21 4.66
C SER A 211 12.27 7.56 3.96
N PHE A 212 13.00 7.81 2.88
CA PHE A 212 13.19 9.14 2.29
C PHE A 212 12.77 9.17 0.82
N ASP A 213 12.19 10.30 0.40
CA ASP A 213 11.74 10.50 -0.98
C ASP A 213 12.88 11.08 -1.84
N PRO A 214 13.40 10.33 -2.83
CA PRO A 214 14.43 10.83 -3.75
C PRO A 214 13.97 11.98 -4.64
N ALA A 215 12.65 12.27 -4.72
CA ALA A 215 12.15 13.44 -5.42
C ALA A 215 12.34 14.75 -4.62
N CYS A 216 12.46 14.66 -3.29
CA CYS A 216 12.56 15.81 -2.39
C CYS A 216 13.96 15.99 -1.78
N ALA A 217 14.79 14.94 -1.78
CA ALA A 217 16.14 14.95 -1.21
C ALA A 217 17.14 14.24 -2.13
N ASP A 218 18.44 14.55 -1.97
CA ASP A 218 19.50 13.76 -2.60
C ASP A 218 19.71 12.47 -1.80
N VAL A 219 19.23 11.37 -2.37
CA VAL A 219 19.22 10.04 -1.74
C VAL A 219 20.13 9.09 -2.52
N VAL A 220 21.22 8.66 -1.87
CA VAL A 220 22.06 7.56 -2.35
C VAL A 220 21.72 6.32 -1.52
N ALA A 221 21.10 5.33 -2.18
CA ALA A 221 20.72 4.06 -1.58
C ALA A 221 21.25 2.87 -2.38
N GLU A 222 21.95 1.94 -1.73
CA GLU A 222 22.45 0.72 -2.37
C GLU A 222 21.32 -0.31 -2.55
N LEU A 223 20.40 -0.07 -3.47
CA LEU A 223 19.30 -0.98 -3.78
C LEU A 223 19.75 -2.12 -4.73
N PRO A 224 19.15 -3.32 -4.64
CA PRO A 224 19.39 -4.37 -5.60
C PRO A 224 18.82 -3.98 -6.98
N GLN A 225 19.57 -4.26 -8.05
CA GLN A 225 19.10 -4.06 -9.42
C GLN A 225 18.23 -5.25 -9.87
N PRO A 226 17.14 -5.02 -10.61
CA PRO A 226 16.25 -6.06 -11.14
C PRO A 226 16.90 -6.94 -12.21
#